data_AF-A0A5D3GDS1-F1
#
_entry.id   AF-A0A5D3GDS1-F1
#
_cell.length_a   1.000
_cell.length_b   1.000
_cell.length_c   1.000
_cell.angle_alpha   90.00
_cell.angle_beta   90.00
_cell.angle_gamma   90.00
#
_symmetry.space_group_name_H-M   'P 1'
#
loop_
_entity.id
_entity.type
_entity.pdbx_description
1 polymer ?
#
loop_
_entity_poly.entity_id
_entity_poly.type
_entity_poly.pdbx_seq_one_letter_code
_entity_poly.pdbx_strand_id
1 'polypeptide(L)'
;MLSTETTRLTGDTPPNCLVGHLLDPQLVEVKAAAQPQAMAAASLNFSMQRQTQSNWCWAALSASVGNYYGTGSWTQCGVASSELDRNCCNQPGPCNVYGYLDSALRTTRSYNGVNQGSLQMSAIQSQINRGRPIGLRCAWYGGGAHFLVIYGTNGNYLLIADSIYGYSTRALNAFPGSYNGGGNWTNTYFTVKN
;
A
#
# COMPACT_ATOMS: atom_id res chain seq x y z
N MET A 1 0.61 -6.92 -65.51
CA MET A 1 -0.17 -7.71 -64.53
C MET A 1 -1.17 -6.76 -63.89
N LEU A 2 -2.42 -7.22 -63.77
CA LEU A 2 -3.62 -6.40 -63.61
C LEU A 2 -3.65 -5.53 -62.35
N SER A 3 -4.22 -4.34 -62.53
CA SER A 3 -4.66 -3.38 -61.52
C SER A 3 -5.95 -3.82 -60.84
N THR A 4 -6.10 -3.40 -59.59
CA THR A 4 -7.26 -3.46 -58.70
C THR A 4 -8.45 -2.66 -59.24
N GLU A 5 -9.67 -3.18 -59.13
CA GLU A 5 -10.88 -2.35 -58.97
C GLU A 5 -11.92 -3.03 -58.06
N THR A 6 -12.58 -2.15 -57.32
CA THR A 6 -13.50 -2.38 -56.19
C THR A 6 -14.94 -2.26 -56.67
N THR A 7 -15.86 -2.77 -55.84
CA THR A 7 -17.28 -2.34 -55.66
C THR A 7 -18.36 -3.06 -56.48
N ARG A 8 -19.26 -3.81 -55.81
CA ARG A 8 -20.59 -3.33 -55.36
C ARG A 8 -21.45 -4.51 -54.87
N LEU A 9 -21.96 -4.38 -53.65
CA LEU A 9 -23.05 -5.16 -53.09
C LEU A 9 -24.37 -4.46 -53.42
N THR A 10 -25.27 -5.19 -54.08
CA THR A 10 -26.72 -4.99 -54.12
C THR A 10 -27.26 -6.41 -54.08
N GLY A 11 -27.98 -6.90 -53.08
CA GLY A 11 -29.12 -6.29 -52.41
C GLY A 11 -30.34 -7.09 -52.87
N ASP A 12 -30.65 -8.19 -52.19
CA ASP A 12 -31.92 -8.90 -52.35
C ASP A 12 -32.41 -9.40 -50.99
N THR A 13 -33.59 -8.90 -50.61
CA THR A 13 -34.31 -9.24 -49.40
C THR A 13 -35.09 -10.55 -49.62
N PRO A 14 -34.95 -11.59 -48.79
CA PRO A 14 -35.75 -12.79 -48.95
C PRO A 14 -37.16 -12.62 -48.36
N PRO A 15 -38.19 -13.20 -49.00
CA PRO A 15 -39.58 -13.07 -48.58
C PRO A 15 -39.92 -13.95 -47.39
N ASN A 16 -40.83 -13.44 -46.57
CA ASN A 16 -41.32 -14.06 -45.35
C ASN A 16 -42.53 -14.95 -45.65
N CYS A 17 -42.34 -16.27 -45.67
CA CYS A 17 -43.44 -17.24 -45.67
C CYS A 17 -43.14 -18.42 -44.74
N LEU A 18 -43.65 -18.28 -43.52
CA LEU A 18 -44.33 -19.29 -42.69
C LEU A 18 -43.54 -20.54 -42.21
N VAL A 19 -43.18 -20.45 -40.92
CA VAL A 19 -43.55 -21.37 -39.82
C VAL A 19 -43.06 -22.83 -39.92
N GLY A 20 -42.18 -23.18 -38.98
CA GLY A 20 -42.01 -24.58 -38.57
C GLY A 20 -40.81 -24.79 -37.65
N HIS A 21 -41.07 -24.74 -36.34
CA HIS A 21 -40.38 -25.49 -35.29
C HIS A 21 -38.88 -25.78 -35.46
N LEU A 22 -38.06 -25.08 -34.66
CA LEU A 22 -37.03 -25.66 -33.78
C LEU A 22 -36.42 -24.52 -32.96
N LEU A 23 -37.21 -23.97 -32.03
CA LEU A 23 -36.65 -23.28 -30.88
C LEU A 23 -36.09 -24.38 -29.98
N ASP A 24 -34.79 -24.62 -30.09
CA ASP A 24 -34.04 -25.42 -29.13
C ASP A 24 -34.06 -24.68 -27.77
N PRO A 25 -34.77 -25.18 -26.73
CA PRO A 25 -34.99 -24.42 -25.49
C PRO A 25 -33.80 -24.46 -24.53
N GLN A 26 -32.59 -24.80 -24.98
CA GLN A 26 -31.42 -24.93 -24.10
C GLN A 26 -30.26 -24.00 -24.43
N LEU A 27 -30.54 -22.75 -24.79
CA LEU A 27 -29.62 -21.67 -24.44
C LEU A 27 -29.83 -21.33 -22.96
N VAL A 28 -29.25 -22.18 -22.10
CA VAL A 28 -29.01 -21.84 -20.70
C VAL A 28 -28.23 -20.54 -20.72
N GLU A 29 -28.86 -19.46 -20.29
CA GLU A 29 -28.23 -18.17 -20.08
C GLU A 29 -27.01 -18.41 -19.19
N VAL A 30 -25.81 -18.40 -19.79
CA VAL A 30 -24.55 -18.43 -19.05
C VAL A 30 -24.54 -17.16 -18.22
N LYS A 31 -25.03 -17.26 -16.99
CA LYS A 31 -24.99 -16.20 -15.99
C LYS A 31 -23.55 -15.72 -15.95
N ALA A 32 -23.31 -14.53 -16.51
CA ALA A 32 -21.99 -13.94 -16.57
C ALA A 32 -21.41 -13.96 -15.15
N ALA A 33 -20.36 -14.74 -14.95
CA ALA A 33 -19.61 -14.70 -13.70
C ALA A 33 -19.16 -13.24 -13.52
N ALA A 34 -19.46 -12.66 -12.35
CA ALA A 34 -19.03 -11.31 -12.03
C ALA A 34 -17.53 -11.21 -12.30
N GLN A 35 -17.14 -10.37 -13.28
CA GLN A 35 -15.73 -10.09 -13.51
C GLN A 35 -15.16 -9.55 -12.19
N PRO A 36 -13.96 -9.97 -11.76
CA PRO A 36 -13.33 -9.39 -10.59
C PRO A 36 -13.29 -7.87 -10.78
N GLN A 37 -14.00 -7.12 -9.92
CA GLN A 37 -13.92 -5.67 -9.95
C GLN A 37 -12.45 -5.30 -9.81
N ALA A 38 -11.94 -4.53 -10.77
CA ALA A 38 -10.58 -4.02 -10.69
C ALA A 38 -10.42 -3.29 -9.35
N MET A 39 -9.50 -3.77 -8.52
CA MET A 39 -9.23 -3.20 -7.20
C MET A 39 -8.78 -1.74 -7.38
N ALA A 40 -9.64 -0.79 -6.96
CA ALA A 40 -9.42 0.63 -7.21
C ALA A 40 -8.10 1.12 -6.58
N ALA A 41 -7.39 1.99 -7.31
CA ALA A 41 -6.20 2.65 -6.79
C ALA A 41 -6.59 3.77 -5.82
N ALA A 42 -5.85 3.87 -4.71
CA ALA A 42 -6.01 4.92 -3.71
C ALA A 42 -4.66 5.23 -3.08
N SER A 43 -4.38 6.51 -2.85
CA SER A 43 -3.17 6.96 -2.17
C SER A 43 -3.47 8.12 -1.24
N LEU A 44 -2.71 8.19 -0.15
CA LEU A 44 -2.75 9.29 0.79
C LEU A 44 -1.72 10.35 0.39
N ASN A 45 -2.02 11.62 0.65
CA ASN A 45 -1.03 12.70 0.57
C ASN A 45 -0.05 12.63 1.77
N PHE A 46 0.68 11.52 1.84
CA PHE A 46 1.60 11.20 2.92
C PHE A 46 3.03 11.47 2.48
N SER A 47 3.80 12.12 3.35
CA SER A 47 5.23 12.39 3.11
C SER A 47 6.11 11.71 4.16
N MET A 48 6.99 10.83 3.70
CA MET A 48 8.00 10.17 4.53
C MET A 48 9.22 11.06 4.72
N GLN A 49 9.60 11.28 5.98
CA GLN A 49 10.88 11.88 6.33
C GLN A 49 12.00 10.88 6.06
N ARG A 50 13.07 11.33 5.39
CA ARG A 50 14.30 10.54 5.29
C ARG A 50 14.95 10.45 6.66
N GLN A 51 15.33 9.24 7.10
CA GLN A 51 15.90 9.09 8.43
C GLN A 51 17.26 9.78 8.54
N THR A 52 17.48 10.50 9.64
CA THR A 52 18.71 11.29 9.86
C THR A 52 19.78 10.55 10.65
N GLN A 53 19.44 9.40 11.23
CA GLN A 53 20.37 8.50 11.92
C GLN A 53 20.14 7.06 11.43
N SER A 54 21.17 6.20 11.53
CA SER A 54 21.12 4.85 10.97
C SER A 54 20.08 3.94 11.65
N ASN A 55 19.77 4.17 12.93
CA ASN A 55 18.82 3.35 13.69
C ASN A 55 17.46 4.03 13.93
N TRP A 56 17.18 5.16 13.27
CA TRP A 56 16.00 6.01 13.54
C TRP A 56 14.82 5.80 12.57
N CYS A 57 14.71 4.65 11.93
CA CYS A 57 13.54 4.35 11.08
C CYS A 57 12.21 4.44 11.86
N TRP A 58 12.20 4.07 13.14
CA TRP A 58 11.04 4.20 14.03
C TRP A 58 10.66 5.66 14.30
N ALA A 59 11.64 6.54 14.49
CA ALA A 59 11.43 7.97 14.73
C ALA A 59 10.99 8.68 13.44
N ALA A 60 11.60 8.35 12.30
CA ALA A 60 11.23 8.89 10.99
C ALA A 60 9.78 8.55 10.63
N LEU A 61 9.40 7.28 10.78
CA LEU A 61 8.05 6.84 10.48
C LEU A 61 7.02 7.52 11.37
N SER A 62 7.19 7.43 12.69
CA SER A 62 6.21 7.96 13.65
C SER A 62 6.05 9.48 13.55
N ALA A 63 7.15 10.22 13.33
CA ALA A 63 7.11 11.67 13.10
C ALA A 63 6.36 12.01 11.81
N SER A 64 6.60 11.28 10.72
CA SER A 64 5.86 11.44 9.47
C SER A 64 4.36 11.18 9.62
N VAL A 65 3.97 10.13 10.34
CA VAL A 65 2.56 9.82 10.58
C VAL A 65 1.90 10.91 11.45
N GLY A 66 2.56 11.35 12.51
CA GLY A 66 2.02 12.43 13.36
C GLY A 66 1.84 13.74 12.58
N ASN A 67 2.81 14.10 11.73
CA ASN A 67 2.71 15.29 10.87
C ASN A 67 1.61 15.14 9.82
N TYR A 68 1.45 13.95 9.24
CA TYR A 68 0.36 13.65 8.30
C TYR A 68 -1.02 13.87 8.94
N TYR A 69 -1.21 13.45 10.18
CA TYR A 69 -2.47 13.68 10.90
C TYR A 69 -2.62 15.08 11.51
N GLY A 70 -1.56 15.88 11.50
CA GLY A 70 -1.54 17.19 12.15
C GLY A 70 -1.61 17.12 13.67
N THR A 71 -1.10 16.04 14.28
CA THR A 71 -1.10 15.87 15.76
C THR A 71 0.07 16.61 16.42
N GLY A 72 0.74 17.51 15.71
CA GLY A 72 1.90 18.26 16.18
C GLY A 72 2.87 18.58 15.05
N SER A 73 4.00 19.18 15.41
CA SER A 73 5.15 19.41 14.52
C SER A 73 6.29 18.50 14.96
N TRP A 74 6.23 17.25 14.53
CA TRP A 74 7.14 16.19 14.96
C TRP A 74 8.41 16.18 14.13
N THR A 75 9.55 16.16 14.82
CA THR A 75 10.87 15.88 14.25
C THR A 75 11.38 14.54 14.76
N GLN A 76 12.25 13.87 14.00
CA GLN A 76 12.85 12.61 14.42
C GLN A 76 13.58 12.72 15.76
N CYS A 77 14.35 13.79 15.94
CA CYS A 77 15.08 14.02 17.18
C CYS A 77 14.15 14.36 18.35
N GLY A 78 13.01 15.03 18.10
CA GLY A 78 12.00 15.28 19.13
C GLY A 78 11.33 13.99 19.60
N VAL A 79 10.97 13.10 18.67
CA VAL A 79 10.47 11.75 19.00
C VAL A 79 11.54 10.97 19.76
N ALA A 80 12.79 10.94 19.29
CA ALA A 80 13.87 10.24 19.97
C ALA A 80 14.16 10.81 21.37
N SER A 81 14.07 12.13 21.53
CA SER A 81 14.28 12.79 22.81
C SER A 81 13.20 12.40 23.82
N SER A 82 11.96 12.30 23.36
CA SER A 82 10.82 11.87 24.17
C SER A 82 10.92 10.40 24.58
N GLU A 83 11.30 9.50 23.66
CA GLU A 83 11.40 8.07 23.97
C GLU A 83 12.57 7.71 24.88
N LEU A 84 13.66 8.49 24.83
CA LEU A 84 14.92 8.18 25.52
C LEU A 84 15.19 9.08 26.73
N ASP A 85 14.28 10.02 27.03
CA ASP A 85 14.42 11.04 28.07
C ASP A 85 15.79 11.75 28.01
N ARG A 86 16.13 12.26 26.82
CA ARG A 86 17.45 12.83 26.53
C ARG A 86 17.37 13.89 25.44
N ASN A 87 18.28 14.87 25.42
CA ASN A 87 18.38 15.83 24.32
C ASN A 87 19.05 15.21 23.06
N CYS A 88 18.26 14.53 22.24
CA CYS A 88 18.73 13.89 21.00
C CYS A 88 18.83 14.86 19.81
N CYS A 89 18.26 16.07 19.93
CA CYS A 89 18.37 17.08 18.86
C CYS A 89 19.75 17.73 18.82
N ASN A 90 20.37 17.96 19.98
CA ASN A 90 21.72 18.52 20.05
C ASN A 90 22.80 17.44 20.01
N GLN A 91 22.52 16.24 20.54
CA GLN A 91 23.49 15.14 20.63
C GLN A 91 22.86 13.83 20.13
N PRO A 92 22.73 13.64 18.80
CA PRO A 92 22.02 12.49 18.25
C PRO A 92 22.80 11.17 18.38
N GLY A 93 24.14 11.22 18.50
CA GLY A 93 25.00 10.02 18.55
C GLY A 93 24.59 9.03 19.65
N PRO A 94 24.53 9.45 20.93
CA PRO A 94 24.07 8.60 22.03
C PRO A 94 22.60 8.17 21.95
N CYS A 95 21.82 8.75 21.04
CA CYS A 95 20.43 8.40 20.80
C CYS A 95 20.22 7.53 19.57
N ASN A 96 21.27 7.24 18.78
CA ASN A 96 21.19 6.43 17.57
C ASN A 96 21.06 4.93 17.90
N VAL A 97 19.91 4.56 18.48
CA VAL A 97 19.58 3.22 18.95
C VAL A 97 18.33 2.68 18.25
N TYR A 98 18.15 1.36 18.29
CA TYR A 98 16.89 0.74 17.88
C TYR A 98 15.75 1.16 18.80
N GLY A 99 14.54 1.22 18.26
CA GLY A 99 13.36 1.65 18.98
C GLY A 99 12.11 0.88 18.56
N TYR A 100 11.03 1.11 19.29
CA TYR A 100 9.76 0.43 19.14
C TYR A 100 8.73 1.34 18.48
N LEU A 101 8.15 0.90 17.36
CA LEU A 101 7.29 1.76 16.58
C LEU A 101 5.94 2.03 17.26
N ASP A 102 5.41 1.09 18.03
CA ASP A 102 4.17 1.29 18.77
C ASP A 102 4.33 2.39 19.84
N SER A 103 5.45 2.40 20.57
CA SER A 103 5.76 3.46 21.54
C SER A 103 5.94 4.81 20.85
N ALA A 104 6.75 4.86 19.78
CA ALA A 104 6.98 6.09 19.04
C ALA A 104 5.68 6.66 18.41
N LEU A 105 4.78 5.81 17.92
CA LEU A 105 3.46 6.22 17.44
C LEU A 105 2.54 6.71 18.57
N ARG A 106 2.70 6.24 19.82
CA ARG A 106 1.99 6.82 20.97
C ARG A 106 2.52 8.21 21.28
N THR A 107 3.84 8.39 21.25
CA THR A 107 4.49 9.70 21.39
C THR A 107 3.97 10.69 20.36
N THR A 108 3.83 10.28 19.10
CA THR A 108 3.27 11.14 18.05
C THR A 108 1.73 11.16 17.99
N ARG A 109 1.06 10.66 19.04
CA ARG A 109 -0.41 10.64 19.18
C ARG A 109 -1.13 10.02 17.98
N SER A 110 -0.55 8.97 17.43
CA SER A 110 -0.99 8.37 16.15
C SER A 110 -1.20 6.85 16.20
N TYR A 111 -1.04 6.22 17.37
CA TYR A 111 -1.13 4.76 17.53
C TYR A 111 -2.58 4.26 17.60
N ASN A 112 -2.87 3.15 16.91
CA ASN A 112 -4.18 2.48 16.93
C ASN A 112 -4.09 0.94 17.06
N GLY A 113 -2.98 0.40 17.56
CA GLY A 113 -2.80 -1.04 17.76
C GLY A 113 -1.76 -1.67 16.83
N VAL A 114 -1.46 -2.94 17.11
CA VAL A 114 -0.49 -3.76 16.37
C VAL A 114 -1.09 -5.14 16.09
N ASN A 115 -0.77 -5.69 14.93
CA ASN A 115 -1.03 -7.09 14.59
C ASN A 115 0.29 -7.79 14.20
N GLN A 116 0.35 -9.10 14.44
CA GLN A 116 1.43 -9.93 13.94
C GLN A 116 1.19 -10.24 12.45
N GLY A 117 2.28 -10.29 11.68
CA GLY A 117 2.25 -10.62 10.27
C GLY A 117 1.69 -9.53 9.35
N SER A 118 1.46 -9.93 8.11
CA SER A 118 0.92 -9.10 7.03
C SER A 118 -0.60 -9.01 7.05
N LEU A 119 -1.13 -8.09 6.24
CA LEU A 119 -2.57 -7.95 6.02
C LEU A 119 -2.96 -8.45 4.63
N GLN A 120 -4.22 -8.86 4.50
CA GLN A 120 -4.85 -9.05 3.20
C GLN A 120 -5.14 -7.71 2.53
N MET A 121 -5.19 -7.69 1.19
CA MET A 121 -5.39 -6.46 0.42
C MET A 121 -6.66 -5.68 0.81
N SER A 122 -7.76 -6.39 1.07
CA SER A 122 -9.03 -5.78 1.50
C SER A 122 -8.90 -5.00 2.82
N ALA A 123 -8.14 -5.53 3.78
CA ALA A 123 -7.88 -4.85 5.05
C ALA A 123 -6.97 -3.63 4.87
N ILE A 124 -5.97 -3.71 3.97
CA ILE A 124 -5.10 -2.59 3.63
C ILE A 124 -5.92 -1.47 3.00
N GLN A 125 -6.71 -1.77 1.97
CA GLN A 125 -7.60 -0.82 1.31
C GLN A 125 -8.59 -0.19 2.30
N SER A 126 -9.12 -0.95 3.25
CA SER A 126 -10.00 -0.41 4.28
C SER A 126 -9.33 0.69 5.13
N GLN A 127 -8.05 0.52 5.49
CA GLN A 127 -7.30 1.57 6.20
C GLN A 127 -7.02 2.77 5.29
N ILE A 128 -6.55 2.54 4.06
CA ILE A 128 -6.25 3.62 3.11
C ILE A 128 -7.50 4.44 2.79
N ASN A 129 -8.65 3.80 2.55
CA ASN A 129 -9.92 4.49 2.29
C ASN A 129 -10.43 5.29 3.50
N ARG A 130 -9.98 4.95 4.72
CA ARG A 130 -10.24 5.73 5.94
C ARG A 130 -9.20 6.82 6.20
N GLY A 131 -8.29 7.07 5.25
CA GLY A 131 -7.23 8.06 5.41
C GLY A 131 -6.13 7.63 6.38
N ARG A 132 -5.89 6.33 6.55
CA ARG A 132 -4.97 5.81 7.58
C ARG A 132 -3.74 5.14 6.95
N PRO A 133 -2.54 5.76 7.00
CA PRO A 133 -1.32 5.06 6.62
C PRO A 133 -1.05 3.91 7.58
N ILE A 134 -0.47 2.83 7.07
CA ILE A 134 -0.20 1.61 7.85
C ILE A 134 1.29 1.49 8.03
N GLY A 135 1.77 1.39 9.27
CA GLY A 135 3.16 1.02 9.54
C GLY A 135 3.35 -0.49 9.42
N LEU A 136 4.55 -0.94 9.05
CA LEU A 136 4.90 -2.35 9.10
C LEU A 136 6.37 -2.56 9.45
N ARG A 137 6.69 -3.73 10.01
CA ARG A 137 8.05 -4.16 10.31
C ARG A 137 8.52 -5.21 9.32
N CYS A 138 9.50 -4.86 8.52
CA CYS A 138 10.27 -5.78 7.70
C CYS A 138 11.47 -6.28 8.51
N ALA A 139 11.53 -7.57 8.83
CA ALA A 139 12.73 -8.20 9.36
C ALA A 139 13.58 -8.71 8.20
N TRP A 140 14.75 -8.12 7.98
CA TRP A 140 15.59 -8.45 6.82
C TRP A 140 16.18 -9.86 6.93
N TYR A 141 16.36 -10.52 5.80
CA TYR A 141 17.07 -11.81 5.76
C TYR A 141 18.52 -11.68 6.20
N GLY A 142 19.16 -10.54 5.91
CA GLY A 142 20.52 -10.21 6.37
C GLY A 142 20.64 -9.82 7.85
N GLY A 143 19.53 -9.86 8.61
CA GLY A 143 19.49 -9.46 10.01
C GLY A 143 19.06 -8.00 10.24
N GLY A 144 18.64 -7.70 11.46
CA GLY A 144 18.02 -6.42 11.80
C GLY A 144 16.59 -6.29 11.28
N ALA A 145 16.02 -5.10 11.42
CA ALA A 145 14.68 -4.81 10.94
C ALA A 145 14.53 -3.34 10.54
N HIS A 146 13.51 -3.07 9.72
CA HIS A 146 13.19 -1.74 9.23
C HIS A 146 11.69 -1.51 9.24
N PHE A 147 11.30 -0.27 9.50
CA PHE A 147 9.91 0.14 9.51
C PHE A 147 9.54 0.87 8.22
N LEU A 148 8.43 0.46 7.62
CA LEU A 148 7.93 0.96 6.34
C LEU A 148 6.49 1.44 6.48
N VAL A 149 6.05 2.32 5.58
CA VAL A 149 4.64 2.76 5.52
C VAL A 149 4.00 2.29 4.23
N ILE A 150 2.82 1.70 4.34
CA ILE A 150 1.88 1.59 3.22
C ILE A 150 1.02 2.85 3.24
N TYR A 151 1.15 3.68 2.22
CA TYR A 151 0.39 4.92 2.08
C TYR A 151 -0.66 4.85 0.95
N GLY A 152 -0.77 3.71 0.28
CA GLY A 152 -1.75 3.51 -0.77
C GLY A 152 -1.69 2.12 -1.39
N THR A 153 -2.59 1.89 -2.34
CA THR A 153 -2.71 0.66 -3.11
C THR A 153 -3.01 0.98 -4.57
N ASN A 154 -2.59 0.11 -5.49
CA ASN A 154 -2.99 0.14 -6.90
C ASN A 154 -3.19 -1.30 -7.37
N GLY A 155 -4.44 -1.75 -7.52
CA GLY A 155 -4.71 -3.15 -7.79
C GLY A 155 -4.21 -4.06 -6.66
N ASN A 156 -3.34 -5.02 -7.02
CA ASN A 156 -2.66 -5.92 -6.08
C ASN A 156 -1.30 -5.39 -5.58
N TYR A 157 -0.99 -4.12 -5.86
CA TYR A 157 0.25 -3.48 -5.46
C TYR A 157 0.06 -2.55 -4.26
N LEU A 158 1.07 -2.51 -3.41
CA LEU A 158 1.23 -1.59 -2.30
C LEU A 158 2.07 -0.40 -2.76
N LEU A 159 1.67 0.80 -2.35
CA LEU A 159 2.53 1.98 -2.40
C LEU A 159 3.26 2.10 -1.07
N ILE A 160 4.57 1.89 -1.11
CA ILE A 160 5.46 1.84 0.05
C ILE A 160 6.25 3.13 0.13
N ALA A 161 6.35 3.69 1.33
CA ALA A 161 7.26 4.76 1.67
C ALA A 161 8.29 4.26 2.71
N ASP A 162 9.56 4.54 2.44
CA ASP A 162 10.72 4.08 3.19
C ASP A 162 11.63 5.28 3.54
N SER A 163 12.05 5.39 4.80
CA SER A 163 12.93 6.47 5.28
C SER A 163 14.38 6.39 4.79
N ILE A 164 14.80 5.27 4.19
CA ILE A 164 16.11 5.01 3.58
C ILE A 164 15.99 5.03 2.05
N TYR A 165 15.06 4.23 1.51
CA TYR A 165 14.98 3.95 0.07
C TYR A 165 13.91 4.76 -0.67
N GLY A 166 13.14 5.60 0.02
CA GLY A 166 12.11 6.45 -0.59
C GLY A 166 10.85 5.68 -0.99
N TYR A 167 10.17 6.14 -2.03
CA TYR A 167 8.88 5.60 -2.46
C TYR A 167 9.05 4.46 -3.47
N SER A 168 8.25 3.41 -3.35
CA SER A 168 8.21 2.32 -4.34
C SER A 168 6.85 1.63 -4.42
N THR A 169 6.59 0.96 -5.53
CA THR A 169 5.39 0.14 -5.74
C THR A 169 5.77 -1.34 -5.68
N ARG A 170 5.08 -2.12 -4.84
CA ARG A 170 5.44 -3.53 -4.56
C ARG A 170 4.23 -4.44 -4.63
N ALA A 171 4.34 -5.56 -5.32
CA ALA A 171 3.26 -6.55 -5.36
C ALA A 171 3.07 -7.18 -3.97
N LEU A 172 1.84 -7.19 -3.45
CA LEU A 172 1.56 -7.69 -2.09
C LEU A 172 2.02 -9.14 -1.89
N ASN A 173 1.87 -10.00 -2.92
CA ASN A 173 2.24 -11.41 -2.84
C ASN A 173 3.74 -11.69 -2.78
N ALA A 174 4.59 -10.72 -3.13
CA ALA A 174 6.04 -10.86 -3.14
C ALA A 174 6.75 -9.97 -2.09
N PHE A 175 6.01 -9.09 -1.44
CA PHE A 175 6.55 -8.12 -0.50
C PHE A 175 6.51 -8.65 0.94
N PRO A 176 7.57 -8.44 1.75
CA PRO A 176 8.85 -7.81 1.44
C PRO A 176 9.94 -8.80 1.00
N GLY A 177 9.58 -10.04 0.64
CA GLY A 177 10.55 -11.08 0.25
C GLY A 177 11.48 -10.69 -0.90
N SER A 178 11.03 -9.85 -1.84
CA SER A 178 11.84 -9.30 -2.95
C SER A 178 12.36 -7.88 -2.73
N TYR A 179 12.10 -7.27 -1.58
CA TYR A 179 12.40 -5.87 -1.31
C TYR A 179 13.83 -5.71 -0.76
N ASN A 180 14.73 -5.04 -1.50
CA ASN A 180 16.07 -4.62 -1.04
C ASN A 180 16.86 -5.68 -0.24
N GLY A 181 17.10 -6.84 -0.84
CA GLY A 181 17.77 -7.98 -0.18
C GLY A 181 16.81 -8.95 0.52
N GLY A 182 15.54 -8.57 0.64
CA GLY A 182 14.45 -9.42 1.09
C GLY A 182 14.29 -9.47 2.60
N GLY A 183 13.06 -9.71 3.04
CA GLY A 183 12.74 -9.87 4.46
C GLY A 183 11.36 -10.46 4.69
N ASN A 184 11.01 -10.56 5.97
CA ASN A 184 9.72 -11.04 6.45
C ASN A 184 8.88 -9.88 6.98
N TRP A 185 7.61 -9.79 6.55
CA TRP A 185 6.63 -8.90 7.18
C TRP A 185 6.20 -9.48 8.52
N THR A 186 6.79 -8.97 9.59
CA THR A 186 6.62 -9.54 10.94
C THR A 186 5.51 -8.87 11.74
N ASN A 187 5.27 -7.57 11.53
CA ASN A 187 4.26 -6.82 12.27
C ASN A 187 3.60 -5.78 11.39
N THR A 188 2.34 -5.49 11.69
CA THR A 188 1.56 -4.40 11.13
C THR A 188 1.14 -3.45 12.26
N TYR A 189 1.31 -2.16 12.06
CA TYR A 189 0.99 -1.10 13.01
C TYR A 189 -0.12 -0.24 12.43
N PHE A 190 -1.26 -0.21 13.14
CA PHE A 190 -2.39 0.61 12.76
C PHE A 190 -2.21 2.01 13.32
N THR A 191 -2.65 3.00 12.54
CA THR A 191 -2.57 4.39 12.93
C THR A 191 -3.96 5.04 12.92
N VAL A 192 -4.11 6.12 13.67
CA VAL A 192 -5.33 6.93 13.71
C VAL A 192 -4.96 8.36 14.12
N LYS A 193 -5.78 9.33 13.74
CA LYS A 193 -5.72 10.68 14.29
C LYS A 193 -6.32 10.65 15.71
N ASN A 194 -5.48 10.72 16.74
CA ASN A 194 -5.90 10.90 18.14
C ASN A 194 -5.76 12.36 18.58
#